data_AF-A0A6H1Q5R7-F1
#
_entry.id   AF-A0A6H1Q5R7-F1
#
_cell.length_a   1.000
_cell.length_b   1.000
_cell.length_c   1.000
_cell.angle_alpha   90.00
_cell.angle_beta   90.00
_cell.angle_gamma   90.00
#
_symmetry.space_group_name_H-M   'P 1'
#
loop_
_entity.id
_entity.type
_entity.pdbx_description
1 polymer ?
#
loop_
_entity_poly.entity_id
_entity_poly.type
_entity_poly.pdbx_seq_one_letter_code
_entity_poly.pdbx_strand_id
1 'polypeptide(L)'
;MSDNILEEKRLGDWNTVSELEDFAIVKTAPKGLLGSPMTDVLFTYKLKTNQKQSDQKKLHLYGEEGIVYKRALSIIERKKNPQAAHNMEKRFVHEFKTTKFMAQDHFFGSPHTLLGRAISQTGTSTRQFAEKTGIKSATLYHHVRGGKNSREISRDVAIEYAKKLNCDPVDLMFEKKSIPVWSKCNLLKSTALEDDYAPGRLFSYAADENLETVVVPRDIFRSDIKAIKVEAKGSMYNNKIAFYYRGTEKEQNILNQLCVVGLEALAGPEEFTDATEERFYFGLYEENQGESNLLNPDPFAKEKYILKNFEPLFVSPIILVLNPDAVVDQTKLKNKIPEEATVRQEELLRSEMEVLKAKYKKEAEQKAEAMKYAEYSVKAKKAAEQTLKKISEEQEKATQELMNKIKEVQKQIENETMEAKKSLFSKATRAPVDAALKIIHGGKK
;
A
#
# COMPACT_ATOMS: atom_id res chain seq x y z
N MET A 1 -29.36 36.15 -6.04
CA MET A 1 -29.83 36.29 -7.44
C MET A 1 -28.61 36.10 -8.31
N SER A 2 -28.40 34.89 -8.83
CA SER A 2 -27.26 34.59 -9.71
C SER A 2 -27.58 35.11 -11.11
N ASP A 3 -26.71 35.97 -11.64
CA ASP A 3 -26.81 36.45 -13.01
C ASP A 3 -26.81 35.25 -13.97
N ASN A 4 -27.83 35.20 -14.83
CA ASN A 4 -28.00 34.19 -15.85
C ASN A 4 -27.01 34.45 -17.00
N ILE A 5 -25.80 33.90 -16.91
CA ILE A 5 -24.71 34.15 -17.86
C ILE A 5 -24.95 33.36 -19.15
N LEU A 6 -25.34 34.07 -20.22
CA LEU A 6 -25.24 33.62 -21.60
C LEU A 6 -23.99 34.26 -22.23
N GLU A 7 -23.04 33.44 -22.63
CA GLU A 7 -21.85 33.86 -23.36
C GLU A 7 -22.10 33.77 -24.88
N GLU A 8 -21.91 34.88 -25.60
CA GLU A 8 -21.98 34.94 -27.06
C GLU A 8 -20.59 35.30 -27.62
N LYS A 9 -19.96 34.37 -28.33
CA LYS A 9 -18.64 34.56 -28.95
C LYS A 9 -18.71 34.52 -30.46
N ARG A 10 -18.22 35.59 -31.08
CA ARG A 10 -18.14 35.76 -32.53
C ARG A 10 -16.75 35.36 -33.03
N LEU A 11 -16.69 34.30 -33.84
CA LEU A 11 -15.45 33.77 -34.41
C LEU A 11 -15.37 34.13 -35.90
N GLY A 12 -14.25 34.71 -36.33
CA GLY A 12 -14.02 35.21 -37.69
C GLY A 12 -14.25 36.72 -37.84
N ASP A 13 -14.18 37.24 -39.07
CA ASP A 13 -14.46 38.66 -39.38
C ASP A 13 -15.97 38.89 -39.52
N TRP A 14 -16.58 39.72 -38.68
CA TRP A 14 -18.03 39.96 -38.64
C TRP A 14 -18.51 41.20 -39.40
N ASN A 15 -17.63 41.90 -40.12
CA ASN A 15 -17.98 43.12 -40.86
C ASN A 15 -19.00 42.88 -42.00
N THR A 16 -19.11 41.64 -42.50
CA THR A 16 -20.13 41.25 -43.51
C THR A 16 -20.69 39.84 -43.27
N VAL A 17 -21.89 39.70 -42.68
CA VAL A 17 -22.43 38.36 -42.32
C VAL A 17 -23.08 37.68 -43.54
N SER A 18 -22.70 36.42 -43.81
CA SER A 18 -23.31 35.56 -44.84
C SER A 18 -24.57 34.87 -44.30
N GLU A 19 -25.27 34.07 -45.12
CA GLU A 19 -26.46 33.33 -44.66
C GLU A 19 -26.05 32.23 -43.67
N LEU A 20 -26.85 32.03 -42.62
CA LEU A 20 -26.69 30.91 -41.69
C LEU A 20 -26.75 29.59 -42.47
N GLU A 21 -25.78 28.70 -42.27
CA GLU A 21 -25.63 27.45 -43.02
C GLU A 21 -26.06 26.25 -42.19
N ASP A 22 -25.48 26.13 -40.99
CA ASP A 22 -25.62 24.95 -40.15
C ASP A 22 -25.45 25.26 -38.66
N PHE A 23 -25.67 24.26 -37.81
CA PHE A 23 -25.43 24.36 -36.36
C PHE A 23 -24.90 23.04 -35.80
N ALA A 24 -24.22 23.12 -34.65
CA ALA A 24 -23.87 21.98 -33.82
C ALA A 24 -24.30 22.25 -32.37
N ILE A 25 -24.81 21.22 -31.70
CA ILE A 25 -25.31 21.31 -30.32
C ILE A 25 -24.50 20.36 -29.45
N VAL A 26 -24.03 20.86 -28.30
CA VAL A 26 -23.38 20.05 -27.27
C VAL A 26 -24.02 20.41 -25.93
N LYS A 27 -24.62 19.42 -25.26
CA LYS A 27 -25.19 19.61 -23.91
C LYS A 27 -24.23 19.07 -22.86
N THR A 28 -24.02 19.82 -21.78
CA THR A 28 -23.20 19.39 -20.65
C THR A 28 -24.10 19.12 -19.45
N ALA A 29 -23.94 17.95 -18.83
CA ALA A 29 -24.67 17.60 -17.62
C ALA A 29 -24.43 18.65 -16.51
N PRO A 30 -25.43 18.91 -15.66
CA PRO A 30 -25.30 19.84 -14.55
C PRO A 30 -24.15 19.43 -13.60
N LYS A 31 -23.34 20.41 -13.18
CA LYS A 31 -22.29 20.20 -12.18
C LYS A 31 -22.94 20.09 -10.79
N GLY A 32 -23.22 18.87 -10.33
CA GLY A 32 -23.80 18.59 -9.00
C GLY A 32 -25.34 18.50 -8.99
N LEU A 33 -25.91 18.17 -7.82
CA LEU A 33 -27.35 17.87 -7.64
C LEU A 33 -28.26 19.09 -7.90
N LEU A 34 -27.71 20.31 -7.77
CA LEU A 34 -28.41 21.59 -7.92
C LEU A 34 -27.95 22.40 -9.14
N GLY A 35 -27.05 21.86 -9.97
CA GLY A 35 -26.57 22.58 -11.15
C GLY A 35 -27.66 22.65 -12.24
N SER A 36 -27.70 23.75 -12.99
CA SER A 36 -28.49 23.81 -14.22
C SER A 36 -27.71 23.15 -15.37
N PRO A 37 -28.38 22.43 -16.28
CA PRO A 37 -27.75 21.90 -17.49
C PRO A 37 -27.21 23.05 -18.34
N MET A 38 -25.97 22.91 -18.80
CA MET A 38 -25.33 23.88 -19.70
C MET A 38 -25.43 23.38 -21.14
N THR A 39 -25.49 24.30 -22.10
CA THR A 39 -25.54 23.97 -23.51
C THR A 39 -24.64 24.89 -24.31
N ASP A 40 -23.95 24.30 -25.27
CA ASP A 40 -23.17 24.96 -26.29
C ASP A 40 -23.87 24.79 -27.64
N VAL A 41 -24.08 25.90 -28.35
CA VAL A 41 -24.56 25.89 -29.73
C VAL A 41 -23.59 26.67 -30.61
N LEU A 42 -23.03 25.99 -31.60
CA LEU A 42 -22.13 26.58 -32.59
C LEU A 42 -22.83 26.71 -33.94
N PHE A 43 -23.24 27.91 -34.28
CA PHE A 43 -23.77 28.23 -35.60
C PHE A 43 -22.66 28.48 -36.59
N THR A 44 -22.81 27.94 -37.79
CA THR A 44 -21.87 28.08 -38.90
C THR A 44 -22.54 28.82 -40.05
N TYR A 45 -21.85 29.82 -40.61
CA TYR A 45 -22.35 30.63 -41.73
C TYR A 45 -21.66 30.26 -43.03
N LYS A 46 -22.38 30.43 -44.15
CA LYS A 46 -21.90 30.07 -45.48
C LYS A 46 -20.61 30.79 -45.83
N LEU A 47 -19.65 30.07 -46.40
CA LEU A 47 -18.46 30.67 -46.99
C LEU A 47 -18.85 31.49 -48.23
N LYS A 48 -18.23 32.67 -48.40
CA LYS A 48 -18.31 33.40 -49.67
C LYS A 48 -17.37 32.76 -50.68
N THR A 49 -17.68 32.92 -51.97
CA THR A 49 -16.80 32.53 -53.07
C THR A 49 -15.44 33.21 -52.86
N ASN A 50 -14.36 32.42 -52.80
CA ASN A 50 -12.96 32.81 -52.52
C ASN A 50 -12.52 32.87 -51.03
N GLN A 51 -13.33 32.44 -50.07
CA GLN A 51 -12.90 32.29 -48.68
C GLN A 51 -12.37 30.88 -48.38
N LYS A 52 -11.31 30.79 -47.54
CA LYS A 52 -10.81 29.50 -47.05
C LYS A 52 -11.69 29.02 -45.89
N GLN A 53 -11.66 27.72 -45.60
CA GLN A 53 -12.40 27.13 -44.47
C GLN A 53 -12.01 27.74 -43.11
N SER A 54 -10.79 28.24 -42.97
CA SER A 54 -10.32 29.02 -41.81
C SER A 54 -11.08 30.33 -41.60
N ASP A 55 -11.68 30.87 -42.66
CA ASP A 55 -12.35 32.18 -42.67
C ASP A 55 -13.87 32.03 -42.47
N GLN A 56 -14.34 30.80 -42.27
CA GLN A 56 -15.74 30.50 -42.02
C GLN A 56 -16.18 31.11 -40.70
N LYS A 57 -17.24 31.92 -40.77
CA LYS A 57 -17.75 32.64 -39.60
C LYS A 57 -18.56 31.69 -38.74
N LYS A 58 -18.33 31.75 -37.43
CA LYS A 58 -19.03 30.92 -36.46
C LYS A 58 -19.51 31.74 -35.28
N LEU A 59 -20.75 31.53 -34.87
CA LEU A 59 -21.31 32.13 -33.68
C LEU A 59 -21.47 31.04 -32.63
N HIS A 60 -20.81 31.25 -31.51
CA HIS A 60 -20.79 30.32 -30.39
C HIS A 60 -21.66 30.89 -29.27
N LEU A 61 -22.62 30.09 -28.80
CA LEU A 61 -23.46 30.38 -27.66
C LEU A 61 -23.17 29.37 -26.56
N TYR A 62 -22.94 29.84 -25.34
CA TYR A 62 -22.74 28.97 -24.18
C TYR A 62 -23.49 29.50 -22.96
N GLY A 63 -24.11 28.62 -22.19
CA GLY A 63 -24.84 28.99 -20.96
C GLY A 63 -25.93 27.99 -20.61
N GLU A 64 -26.85 28.39 -19.73
CA GLU A 64 -27.96 27.54 -19.30
C GLU A 64 -28.83 27.08 -20.47
N GLU A 65 -29.22 25.80 -20.49
CA GLU A 65 -29.95 25.15 -21.58
C GLU A 65 -31.16 25.95 -22.05
N GLY A 66 -32.00 26.41 -21.12
CA GLY A 66 -33.22 27.16 -21.45
C GLY A 66 -32.95 28.52 -22.10
N ILE A 67 -31.84 29.16 -21.74
CA ILE A 67 -31.44 30.48 -22.24
C ILE A 67 -30.81 30.36 -23.62
N VAL A 68 -29.89 29.40 -23.77
CA VAL A 68 -29.24 29.08 -25.05
C VAL A 68 -30.26 28.63 -26.09
N TYR A 69 -31.24 27.80 -25.70
CA TYR A 69 -32.34 27.38 -26.57
C TYR A 69 -33.13 28.57 -27.14
N LYS A 70 -33.58 29.49 -26.28
CA LYS A 70 -34.31 30.70 -26.70
C LYS A 70 -33.46 31.57 -27.62
N ARG A 71 -32.18 31.76 -27.29
CA ARG A 71 -31.28 32.57 -28.11
C ARG A 71 -31.05 31.94 -29.49
N ALA A 72 -30.84 30.63 -29.54
CA ALA A 72 -30.63 29.89 -30.78
C ALA A 72 -31.82 30.01 -31.75
N LEU A 73 -33.06 29.88 -31.25
CA LEU A 73 -34.27 30.11 -32.05
C LEU A 73 -34.29 31.53 -32.63
N SER A 74 -33.99 32.55 -31.81
CA SER A 74 -33.94 33.95 -32.28
C SER A 74 -32.88 34.22 -33.36
N ILE A 75 -31.86 33.36 -33.49
CA ILE A 75 -30.84 33.45 -34.54
C ILE A 75 -31.32 32.75 -35.81
N ILE A 76 -31.97 31.60 -35.68
CA ILE A 76 -32.54 30.85 -36.81
C ILE A 76 -33.63 31.68 -37.50
N GLU A 77 -34.47 32.38 -36.74
CA GLU A 77 -35.53 33.27 -37.25
C GLU A 77 -34.99 34.42 -38.13
N ARG A 78 -33.72 34.82 -37.97
CA ARG A 78 -33.10 35.89 -38.78
C ARG A 78 -32.77 35.45 -40.19
N LYS A 79 -32.92 34.16 -40.52
CA LYS A 79 -32.61 33.63 -41.85
C LYS A 79 -33.60 34.22 -42.86
N LYS A 80 -33.07 34.80 -43.94
CA LYS A 80 -33.86 35.56 -44.93
C LYS A 80 -34.95 34.74 -45.63
N ASN A 81 -34.74 33.43 -45.80
CA ASN A 81 -35.70 32.54 -46.45
C ASN A 81 -36.61 31.88 -45.38
N PRO A 82 -37.92 32.19 -45.35
CA PRO A 82 -38.84 31.67 -44.34
C PRO A 82 -38.95 30.14 -44.33
N GLN A 83 -38.94 29.51 -45.51
CA GLN A 83 -39.01 28.05 -45.61
C GLN A 83 -37.74 27.38 -45.08
N ALA A 84 -36.58 27.99 -45.35
CA ALA A 84 -35.31 27.48 -44.86
C ALA A 84 -35.12 27.74 -43.35
N ALA A 85 -35.70 28.83 -42.83
CA ALA A 85 -35.75 29.11 -41.39
C ALA A 85 -36.58 28.04 -40.67
N HIS A 86 -37.80 27.78 -41.15
CA HIS A 86 -38.70 26.76 -40.58
C HIS A 86 -38.11 25.35 -40.60
N ASN A 87 -37.44 24.97 -41.69
CA ASN A 87 -36.80 23.67 -41.79
C ASN A 87 -35.61 23.53 -40.81
N MET A 88 -34.81 24.59 -40.66
CA MET A 88 -33.69 24.62 -39.72
C MET A 88 -34.18 24.65 -38.27
N GLU A 89 -35.27 25.36 -37.99
CA GLU A 89 -35.91 25.38 -36.68
C GLU A 89 -36.41 23.99 -36.27
N LYS A 90 -37.16 23.31 -37.15
CA LYS A 90 -37.60 21.93 -36.90
C LYS A 90 -36.42 20.99 -36.63
N ARG A 91 -35.36 21.09 -37.43
CA ARG A 91 -34.15 20.30 -37.26
C ARG A 91 -33.45 20.63 -35.94
N PHE A 92 -33.32 21.90 -35.61
CA PHE A 92 -32.73 22.37 -34.35
C PHE A 92 -33.53 21.89 -33.15
N VAL A 93 -34.85 22.04 -33.13
CA VAL A 93 -35.70 21.57 -32.02
C VAL A 93 -35.59 20.05 -31.86
N HIS A 94 -35.59 19.31 -32.95
CA HIS A 94 -35.43 17.86 -32.91
C HIS A 94 -34.05 17.46 -32.38
N GLU A 95 -32.97 18.00 -32.96
CA GLU A 95 -31.60 17.71 -32.52
C GLU A 95 -31.36 18.19 -31.10
N PHE A 96 -31.87 19.34 -30.69
CA PHE A 96 -31.75 19.85 -29.32
C PHE A 96 -32.47 18.95 -28.31
N LYS A 97 -33.66 18.41 -28.63
CA LYS A 97 -34.38 17.47 -27.73
C LYS A 97 -33.76 16.08 -27.69
N THR A 98 -33.18 15.63 -28.79
CA THR A 98 -32.61 14.27 -28.93
C THR A 98 -31.13 14.19 -28.58
N THR A 99 -30.42 15.32 -28.59
CA THR A 99 -29.05 15.44 -28.09
C THR A 99 -29.08 15.14 -26.60
N LYS A 100 -28.58 13.96 -26.26
CA LYS A 100 -28.35 13.58 -24.87
C LYS A 100 -27.32 14.53 -24.28
N PHE A 101 -27.39 14.77 -22.98
CA PHE A 101 -26.23 15.33 -22.28
C PHE A 101 -25.02 14.53 -22.70
N MET A 102 -23.94 15.20 -23.09
CA MET A 102 -22.65 14.61 -22.81
C MET A 102 -22.74 14.28 -21.34
N ALA A 103 -22.75 12.97 -21.02
CA ALA A 103 -22.19 12.56 -19.77
C ALA A 103 -20.92 13.40 -19.62
N GLN A 104 -20.59 13.83 -18.41
CA GLN A 104 -19.18 14.08 -18.19
C GLN A 104 -18.48 12.75 -18.47
N ASP A 105 -18.16 12.49 -19.74
CA ASP A 105 -17.12 11.60 -20.23
C ASP A 105 -15.82 12.30 -19.86
N HIS A 106 -15.70 12.60 -18.57
CA HIS A 106 -14.47 12.47 -17.88
C HIS A 106 -14.00 11.04 -18.18
N PHE A 107 -13.04 10.96 -19.11
CA PHE A 107 -12.00 9.96 -19.08
C PHE A 107 -12.43 8.53 -19.46
N PHE A 108 -12.92 8.34 -20.69
CA PHE A 108 -12.73 7.06 -21.40
C PHE A 108 -11.82 7.25 -22.61
N GLY A 109 -10.56 7.52 -22.32
CA GLY A 109 -9.44 7.37 -23.22
C GLY A 109 -9.48 5.95 -23.73
N SER A 110 -9.92 5.81 -24.97
CA SER A 110 -9.77 4.59 -25.73
C SER A 110 -8.28 4.21 -25.75
N PRO A 111 -7.93 2.92 -25.84
CA PRO A 111 -6.54 2.46 -25.85
C PRO A 111 -5.62 3.23 -26.83
N HIS A 112 -6.16 3.69 -27.97
CA HIS A 112 -5.42 4.48 -28.94
C HIS A 112 -5.02 5.88 -28.43
N THR A 113 -5.91 6.56 -27.72
CA THR A 113 -5.60 7.87 -27.11
C THR A 113 -4.62 7.73 -25.95
N LEU A 114 -4.74 6.66 -25.16
CA LEU A 114 -3.82 6.35 -24.06
C LEU A 114 -2.42 6.06 -24.58
N LEU A 115 -2.28 5.21 -25.60
CA LEU A 115 -1.01 4.93 -26.25
C LEU A 115 -0.39 6.20 -26.87
N GLY A 116 -1.19 6.99 -27.58
CA GLY A 116 -0.74 8.25 -28.16
C GLY A 116 -0.22 9.23 -27.11
N ARG A 117 -0.93 9.37 -25.98
CA ARG A 117 -0.53 10.20 -24.84
C ARG A 117 0.75 9.66 -24.19
N ALA A 118 0.86 8.35 -23.96
CA ALA A 118 2.05 7.75 -23.38
C ALA A 118 3.29 7.98 -24.25
N ILE A 119 3.17 7.84 -25.57
CA ILE A 119 4.27 8.15 -26.51
C ILE A 119 4.63 9.63 -26.45
N SER A 120 3.65 10.55 -26.47
CA SER A 120 3.94 11.99 -26.45
C SER A 120 4.63 12.44 -25.15
N GLN A 121 4.31 11.81 -24.02
CA GLN A 121 4.97 12.06 -22.73
C GLN A 121 6.46 11.70 -22.71
N THR A 122 6.92 10.83 -23.63
CA THR A 122 8.37 10.57 -23.82
C THR A 122 9.09 11.69 -24.57
N GLY A 123 8.37 12.69 -25.10
CA GLY A 123 8.92 13.76 -25.93
C GLY A 123 9.26 13.31 -27.35
N THR A 124 8.78 12.15 -27.80
CA THR A 124 9.02 11.63 -29.16
C THR A 124 7.74 11.60 -30.00
N SER A 125 7.88 11.71 -31.32
CA SER A 125 6.75 11.48 -32.22
C SER A 125 6.50 9.98 -32.41
N THR A 126 5.27 9.60 -32.80
CA THR A 126 4.91 8.20 -33.09
C THR A 126 5.87 7.53 -34.08
N ARG A 127 6.32 8.26 -35.11
CA ARG A 127 7.31 7.77 -36.07
C ARG A 127 8.68 7.54 -35.43
N GLN A 128 9.18 8.50 -34.68
CA GLN A 128 10.47 8.37 -33.99
C GLN A 128 10.45 7.24 -32.96
N PHE A 129 9.33 7.06 -32.26
CA PHE A 129 9.14 5.95 -31.32
C PHE A 129 9.17 4.60 -32.03
N ALA A 130 8.49 4.46 -33.17
CA ALA A 130 8.53 3.24 -34.00
C ALA A 130 9.97 2.89 -34.44
N GLU A 131 10.71 3.88 -34.95
CA GLU A 131 12.10 3.73 -35.40
C GLU A 131 13.02 3.31 -34.25
N LYS A 132 12.93 3.97 -33.09
CA LYS A 132 13.76 3.67 -31.90
C LYS A 132 13.50 2.29 -31.31
N THR A 133 12.27 1.79 -31.40
CA THR A 133 11.84 0.57 -30.72
C THR A 133 11.69 -0.63 -31.64
N GLY A 134 11.96 -0.47 -32.93
CA GLY A 134 11.82 -1.52 -33.94
C GLY A 134 10.39 -1.94 -34.25
N ILE A 135 9.38 -1.15 -33.84
CA ILE A 135 7.97 -1.43 -34.18
C ILE A 135 7.71 -0.97 -35.61
N LYS A 136 6.98 -1.76 -36.41
CA LYS A 136 6.55 -1.35 -37.75
C LYS A 136 5.70 -0.07 -37.67
N SER A 137 6.18 1.03 -38.24
CA SER A 137 5.52 2.34 -38.16
C SER A 137 4.06 2.30 -38.60
N ALA A 138 3.74 1.60 -39.69
CA ALA A 138 2.36 1.45 -40.17
C ALA A 138 1.45 0.83 -39.10
N THR A 139 1.90 -0.24 -38.43
CA THR A 139 1.15 -0.91 -37.36
C THR A 139 0.93 0.01 -36.17
N LEU A 140 1.96 0.72 -35.73
CA LEU A 140 1.84 1.67 -34.62
C LEU A 140 0.88 2.82 -34.95
N TYR A 141 0.91 3.36 -36.17
CA TYR A 141 -0.03 4.38 -36.62
C TYR A 141 -1.49 3.88 -36.60
N HIS A 142 -1.73 2.61 -36.96
CA HIS A 142 -3.07 2.02 -36.83
C HIS A 142 -3.53 1.90 -35.37
N HIS A 143 -2.62 1.65 -34.42
CA HIS A 143 -2.95 1.58 -32.99
C HIS A 143 -3.12 2.97 -32.35
N VAL A 144 -2.42 4.01 -32.81
CA VAL A 144 -2.51 5.37 -32.24
C VAL A 144 -3.66 6.19 -32.84
N ARG A 145 -3.98 6.01 -34.13
CA ARG A 145 -4.98 6.83 -34.84
C ARG A 145 -6.43 6.60 -34.35
N GLY A 146 -6.76 5.38 -33.92
CA GLY A 146 -8.13 5.03 -33.54
C GLY A 146 -9.15 5.04 -34.69
N GLY A 147 -10.41 4.72 -34.38
CA GLY A 147 -11.56 4.78 -35.30
C GLY A 147 -12.02 3.44 -35.88
N LYS A 148 -13.03 3.50 -36.77
CA LYS A 148 -13.73 2.31 -37.33
C LYS A 148 -12.82 1.34 -38.11
N ASN A 149 -11.66 1.82 -38.58
CA ASN A 149 -10.66 1.05 -39.33
C ASN A 149 -9.30 0.92 -38.58
N SER A 150 -9.25 1.26 -37.29
CA SER A 150 -8.07 1.02 -36.47
C SER A 150 -7.99 -0.42 -35.98
N ARG A 151 -6.77 -0.89 -35.71
CA ARG A 151 -6.57 -2.16 -35.02
C ARG A 151 -6.73 -1.93 -33.52
N GLU A 152 -7.45 -2.82 -32.87
CA GLU A 152 -7.50 -2.84 -31.41
C GLU A 152 -6.13 -3.24 -30.84
N ILE A 153 -5.77 -2.65 -29.71
CA ILE A 153 -4.56 -3.01 -28.98
C ILE A 153 -4.88 -4.28 -28.19
N SER A 154 -4.34 -5.42 -28.64
CA SER A 154 -4.44 -6.67 -27.89
C SER A 154 -3.59 -6.62 -26.62
N ARG A 155 -3.85 -7.53 -25.68
CA ARG A 155 -3.06 -7.67 -24.44
C ARG A 155 -1.57 -7.81 -24.73
N ASP A 156 -1.19 -8.65 -25.68
CA ASP A 156 0.22 -8.90 -26.01
C ASP A 156 0.90 -7.65 -26.60
N VAL A 157 0.18 -6.91 -27.44
CA VAL A 157 0.66 -5.63 -27.99
C VAL A 157 0.80 -4.59 -26.89
N ALA A 158 -0.15 -4.51 -25.95
CA ALA A 158 -0.05 -3.63 -24.80
C ALA A 158 1.17 -3.96 -23.94
N ILE A 159 1.44 -5.25 -23.68
CA ILE A 159 2.64 -5.69 -22.95
C ILE A 159 3.92 -5.30 -23.69
N GLU A 160 3.97 -5.48 -25.01
CA GLU A 160 5.13 -5.09 -25.83
C GLU A 160 5.38 -3.58 -25.74
N TYR A 161 4.34 -2.77 -25.92
CA TYR A 161 4.44 -1.31 -25.89
C TYR A 161 4.78 -0.79 -24.50
N ALA A 162 4.18 -1.38 -23.46
CA ALA A 162 4.42 -1.03 -22.07
C ALA A 162 5.88 -1.28 -21.65
N LYS A 163 6.51 -2.37 -22.11
CA LYS A 163 7.94 -2.60 -21.91
C LYS A 163 8.80 -1.49 -22.53
N LYS A 164 8.42 -1.01 -23.71
CA LYS A 164 9.15 0.03 -24.46
C LYS A 164 8.91 1.44 -23.92
N LEU A 165 7.72 1.69 -23.38
CA LEU A 165 7.32 2.95 -22.74
C LEU A 165 7.69 2.98 -21.26
N ASN A 166 8.14 1.84 -20.71
CA ASN A 166 8.34 1.62 -19.29
C ASN A 166 7.09 2.05 -18.51
N CYS A 167 5.93 1.46 -18.79
CA CYS A 167 4.68 1.71 -18.07
C CYS A 167 3.94 0.41 -17.75
N ASP A 168 2.85 0.48 -17.00
CA ASP A 168 1.95 -0.67 -16.82
C ASP A 168 1.14 -0.89 -18.13
N PRO A 169 1.01 -2.11 -18.65
CA PRO A 169 0.13 -2.41 -19.80
C PRO A 169 -1.31 -1.94 -19.60
N VAL A 170 -1.82 -1.97 -18.37
CA VAL A 170 -3.18 -1.52 -18.01
C VAL A 170 -3.34 -0.03 -18.29
N ASP A 171 -2.29 0.79 -18.10
CA ASP A 171 -2.32 2.23 -18.35
C ASP A 171 -2.42 2.57 -19.85
N LEU A 172 -2.08 1.62 -20.73
CA LEU A 172 -2.27 1.75 -22.18
C LEU A 172 -3.65 1.28 -22.66
N MET A 173 -4.32 0.44 -21.87
CA MET A 173 -5.59 -0.19 -22.25
C MET A 173 -6.81 0.43 -21.58
N PHE A 174 -6.63 1.00 -20.39
CA PHE A 174 -7.73 1.50 -19.58
C PHE A 174 -7.36 2.84 -18.97
N GLU A 175 -8.27 3.82 -19.04
CA GLU A 175 -8.01 5.11 -18.41
C GLU A 175 -8.12 5.03 -16.89
N LYS A 176 -7.26 5.78 -16.20
CA LYS A 176 -7.28 5.87 -14.73
C LYS A 176 -8.60 6.47 -14.28
N LYS A 177 -9.23 5.83 -13.30
CA LYS A 177 -10.43 6.38 -12.66
C LYS A 177 -10.01 7.47 -11.71
N SER A 178 -10.65 8.63 -11.79
CA SER A 178 -10.38 9.76 -10.91
C SER A 178 -11.68 10.34 -10.40
N ILE A 179 -11.65 10.87 -9.17
CA ILE A 179 -12.78 11.57 -8.56
C ILE A 179 -12.31 12.91 -8.00
N PRO A 180 -13.20 13.91 -7.86
CA PRO A 180 -12.86 15.12 -7.13
C PRO A 180 -12.67 14.82 -5.63
N VAL A 181 -11.67 15.48 -5.05
CA VAL A 181 -11.53 15.61 -3.60
C VAL A 181 -12.56 16.63 -3.15
N TRP A 182 -13.66 16.16 -2.56
CA TRP A 182 -14.81 17.02 -2.27
C TRP A 182 -14.62 17.87 -1.01
N SER A 183 -13.74 17.45 -0.10
CA SER A 183 -13.49 18.16 1.15
C SER A 183 -12.06 17.99 1.65
N LYS A 184 -11.64 18.95 2.48
CA LYS A 184 -10.39 18.96 3.21
C LYS A 184 -10.63 19.05 4.71
N CYS A 185 -9.65 18.63 5.49
CA CYS A 185 -9.62 18.92 6.92
C CYS A 185 -8.20 19.11 7.43
N ASN A 186 -8.11 19.78 8.58
CA ASN A 186 -6.89 19.89 9.35
C ASN A 186 -7.07 19.14 10.67
N LEU A 187 -6.19 18.18 10.98
CA LEU A 187 -6.28 17.40 12.23
C LEU A 187 -5.62 18.07 13.44
N LEU A 188 -4.84 19.14 13.24
CA LEU A 188 -4.02 19.73 14.31
C LEU A 188 -4.49 21.11 14.75
N LYS A 189 -5.11 21.88 13.85
CA LYS A 189 -5.49 23.28 14.05
C LYS A 189 -6.84 23.57 13.42
N SER A 190 -7.54 24.56 13.96
CA SER A 190 -8.74 25.09 13.31
C SER A 190 -8.36 25.79 12.00
N THR A 191 -9.28 25.76 11.04
CA THR A 191 -9.15 26.43 9.74
C THR A 191 -10.24 27.48 9.62
N ALA A 192 -9.84 28.75 9.52
CA ALA A 192 -10.77 29.86 9.34
C ALA A 192 -11.03 30.09 7.84
N LEU A 193 -12.26 29.84 7.40
CA LEU A 193 -12.72 30.11 6.04
C LEU A 193 -14.00 30.95 6.10
N GLU A 194 -15.11 30.48 5.53
CA GLU A 194 -16.45 31.05 5.73
C GLU A 194 -16.96 30.86 7.17
N ASP A 195 -16.44 29.83 7.84
CA ASP A 195 -16.71 29.46 9.22
C ASP A 195 -15.39 28.99 9.87
N ASP A 196 -15.36 28.90 11.19
CA ASP A 196 -14.25 28.33 11.94
C ASP A 196 -14.39 26.80 12.00
N TYR A 197 -13.60 26.11 11.20
CA TYR A 197 -13.58 24.65 11.15
C TYR A 197 -12.63 24.10 12.20
N ALA A 198 -13.19 23.52 13.27
CA ALA A 198 -12.42 22.85 14.31
C ALA A 198 -11.57 21.67 13.76
N PRO A 199 -10.52 21.24 14.48
CA PRO A 199 -9.70 20.12 14.05
C PRO A 199 -10.54 18.87 13.73
N GLY A 200 -10.31 18.27 12.56
CA GLY A 200 -11.07 17.11 12.08
C GLY A 200 -12.43 17.42 11.44
N ARG A 201 -12.92 18.66 11.51
CA ARG A 201 -14.11 19.10 10.76
C ARG A 201 -13.73 19.22 9.28
N LEU A 202 -14.57 18.62 8.43
CA LEU A 202 -14.46 18.67 6.99
C LEU A 202 -15.03 19.99 6.48
N PHE A 203 -14.30 20.67 5.60
CA PHE A 203 -14.75 21.88 4.92
C PHE A 203 -14.72 21.71 3.41
N SER A 204 -15.68 22.35 2.74
CA SER A 204 -15.59 22.56 1.30
C SER A 204 -14.57 23.67 1.05
N TYR A 205 -13.84 23.59 -0.06
CA TYR A 205 -12.82 24.59 -0.41
C TYR A 205 -13.00 25.10 -1.85
N ALA A 206 -14.10 24.74 -2.49
CA ALA A 206 -14.43 25.21 -3.83
C ALA A 206 -15.10 26.59 -3.76
N ALA A 207 -14.28 27.64 -3.82
CA ALA A 207 -14.71 28.95 -4.30
C ALA A 207 -14.66 29.05 -5.84
N ASP A 208 -13.89 28.18 -6.52
CA ASP A 208 -13.71 28.16 -7.98
C ASP A 208 -13.92 26.76 -8.59
N GLU A 209 -14.28 26.74 -9.87
CA GLU A 209 -14.75 25.58 -10.66
C GLU A 209 -13.79 24.38 -10.82
N ASN A 210 -12.62 24.39 -10.15
CA ASN A 210 -11.57 23.38 -10.31
C ASN A 210 -11.27 22.68 -8.97
N LEU A 211 -12.12 21.75 -8.57
CA LEU A 211 -11.82 20.83 -7.47
C LEU A 211 -10.56 20.00 -7.80
N GLU A 212 -9.70 19.81 -6.80
CA GLU A 212 -8.54 18.91 -6.91
C GLU A 212 -9.06 17.50 -7.26
N THR A 213 -8.46 16.84 -8.24
CA THR A 213 -8.82 15.48 -8.63
C THR A 213 -7.75 14.48 -8.20
N VAL A 214 -8.18 13.30 -7.78
CA VAL A 214 -7.29 12.21 -7.34
C VAL A 214 -7.60 10.94 -8.11
N VAL A 215 -6.55 10.16 -8.42
CA VAL A 215 -6.68 8.83 -9.01
C VAL A 215 -7.14 7.83 -7.96
N VAL A 216 -8.18 7.07 -8.28
CA VAL A 216 -8.74 6.00 -7.46
C VAL A 216 -8.18 4.66 -7.95
N PRO A 217 -7.63 3.81 -7.07
CA PRO A 217 -7.31 2.43 -7.42
C PRO A 217 -8.52 1.69 -7.97
N ARG A 218 -8.34 0.94 -9.06
CA ARG A 218 -9.46 0.29 -9.77
C ARG A 218 -10.23 -0.68 -8.89
N ASP A 219 -9.56 -1.40 -8.00
CA ASP A 219 -10.16 -2.43 -7.15
C ASP A 219 -11.15 -1.88 -6.14
N ILE A 220 -11.02 -0.60 -5.75
CA ILE A 220 -11.95 0.07 -4.81
C ILE A 220 -12.90 1.03 -5.53
N PHE A 221 -12.82 1.15 -6.85
CA PHE A 221 -13.62 2.13 -7.57
C PHE A 221 -15.10 1.70 -7.63
N ARG A 222 -15.97 2.54 -7.10
CA ARG A 222 -17.43 2.49 -7.24
C ARG A 222 -17.98 3.90 -7.48
N SER A 223 -19.20 4.02 -8.00
CA SER A 223 -19.81 5.33 -8.29
C SER A 223 -20.06 6.20 -7.06
N ASP A 224 -20.18 5.59 -5.88
CA ASP A 224 -20.44 6.22 -4.58
C ASP A 224 -19.18 6.53 -3.77
N ILE A 225 -17.98 6.26 -4.31
CA ILE A 225 -16.72 6.57 -3.63
C ILE A 225 -16.48 8.07 -3.55
N LYS A 226 -15.96 8.51 -2.41
CA LYS A 226 -15.66 9.90 -2.08
C LYS A 226 -14.23 10.02 -1.57
N ALA A 227 -13.61 11.17 -1.82
CA ALA A 227 -12.25 11.48 -1.39
C ALA A 227 -12.22 12.73 -0.51
N ILE A 228 -11.54 12.62 0.63
CA ILE A 228 -11.15 13.77 1.47
C ILE A 228 -9.63 13.88 1.53
N LYS A 229 -9.12 15.09 1.71
CA LYS A 229 -7.69 15.34 1.87
C LYS A 229 -7.38 15.89 3.25
N VAL A 230 -6.35 15.36 3.89
CA VAL A 230 -5.84 15.91 5.15
C VAL A 230 -4.75 16.93 4.84
N GLU A 231 -5.02 18.20 5.10
CA GLU A 231 -4.11 19.33 4.90
C GLU A 231 -3.70 19.89 6.27
N ALA A 232 -2.75 19.21 6.90
CA ALA A 232 -2.32 19.51 8.26
C ALA A 232 -0.79 19.37 8.36
N LYS A 233 -0.05 20.45 8.10
CA LYS A 233 1.42 20.41 8.19
C LYS A 233 1.87 19.96 9.59
N GLY A 234 2.66 18.89 9.65
CA GLY A 234 3.10 18.24 10.90
C GLY A 234 2.27 17.02 11.30
N SER A 235 1.12 16.79 10.64
CA SER A 235 0.31 15.58 10.80
C SER A 235 0.97 14.39 10.11
N MET A 236 0.81 13.19 10.67
CA MET A 236 1.19 11.95 9.99
C MET A 236 0.32 11.65 8.75
N TYR A 237 -0.81 12.34 8.62
CA TYR A 237 -1.73 12.26 7.50
C TYR A 237 -1.59 13.42 6.51
N ASN A 238 -0.64 14.33 6.72
CA ASN A 238 -0.49 15.48 5.83
C ASN A 238 -0.35 15.07 4.35
N ASN A 239 -1.13 15.74 3.48
CA ASN A 239 -1.25 15.48 2.04
C ASN A 239 -1.76 14.08 1.67
N LYS A 240 -2.23 13.28 2.63
CA LYS A 240 -2.88 12.00 2.32
C LYS A 240 -4.33 12.21 1.92
N ILE A 241 -4.79 11.34 1.03
CA ILE A 241 -6.19 11.23 0.61
C ILE A 241 -6.80 10.04 1.33
N ALA A 242 -7.99 10.22 1.90
CA ALA A 242 -8.78 9.13 2.46
C ALA A 242 -10.01 8.90 1.58
N PHE A 243 -10.22 7.64 1.19
CA PHE A 243 -11.37 7.19 0.41
C PHE A 243 -12.38 6.46 1.28
N TYR A 244 -13.67 6.74 1.06
CA TYR A 244 -14.79 6.05 1.70
C TYR A 244 -15.97 5.95 0.73
N TYR A 245 -16.88 5.00 0.95
CA TYR A 245 -18.15 4.97 0.24
C TYR A 245 -19.16 5.81 1.02
N ARG A 246 -19.93 6.66 0.34
CA ARG A 246 -20.96 7.43 1.02
C ARG A 246 -22.07 6.49 1.51
N GLY A 247 -22.13 6.28 2.82
CA GLY A 247 -23.23 5.56 3.46
C GLY A 247 -24.50 6.41 3.47
N THR A 248 -25.65 5.74 3.39
CA THR A 248 -26.97 6.33 3.65
C THR A 248 -27.43 6.10 5.09
N GLU A 249 -26.79 5.18 5.80
CA GLU A 249 -27.11 4.77 7.18
C GLU A 249 -25.81 4.49 7.96
N LYS A 250 -25.91 4.26 9.27
CA LYS A 250 -24.79 3.81 10.11
C LYS A 250 -24.38 2.40 9.68
N GLU A 251 -23.17 2.25 9.15
CA GLU A 251 -22.65 0.92 8.81
C GLU A 251 -22.42 0.05 10.08
N GLN A 252 -22.61 -1.26 9.93
CA GLN A 252 -22.31 -2.24 10.99
C GLN A 252 -20.80 -2.54 11.02
N ASN A 253 -20.24 -2.86 12.20
CA ASN A 253 -18.81 -3.22 12.40
C ASN A 253 -17.78 -2.10 12.14
N ILE A 254 -18.13 -0.87 12.49
CA ILE A 254 -17.31 0.35 12.31
C ILE A 254 -16.47 0.74 13.55
N LEU A 255 -16.54 -0.04 14.63
CA LEU A 255 -15.86 0.28 15.88
C LEU A 255 -14.33 0.28 15.70
N ASN A 256 -13.68 1.31 16.23
CA ASN A 256 -12.23 1.52 16.19
C ASN A 256 -11.67 1.63 14.77
N GLN A 257 -12.46 2.16 13.84
CA GLN A 257 -12.04 2.41 12.47
C GLN A 257 -11.93 3.91 12.18
N LEU A 258 -11.08 4.26 11.22
CA LEU A 258 -11.10 5.59 10.65
C LEU A 258 -12.40 5.76 9.88
N CYS A 259 -13.12 6.83 10.13
CA CYS A 259 -14.43 7.08 9.55
C CYS A 259 -14.61 8.54 9.16
N VAL A 260 -15.52 8.75 8.20
CA VAL A 260 -16.22 10.02 8.03
C VAL A 260 -17.58 9.88 8.71
N VAL A 261 -17.92 10.86 9.53
CA VAL A 261 -19.22 10.94 10.22
C VAL A 261 -19.93 12.21 9.82
N GLY A 262 -21.24 12.13 9.65
CA GLY A 262 -22.13 13.29 9.48
C GLY A 262 -23.00 13.47 10.72
N LEU A 263 -23.24 14.71 11.11
CA LEU A 263 -24.21 15.07 12.14
C LEU A 263 -24.97 16.34 11.76
N GLU A 264 -26.16 16.47 12.33
CA GLU A 264 -26.97 17.67 12.23
C GLU A 264 -26.50 18.69 13.28
N ALA A 265 -26.25 19.93 12.86
CA ALA A 265 -25.84 21.02 13.74
C ALA A 265 -26.58 22.30 13.37
N LEU A 266 -26.71 23.24 14.30
CA LEU A 266 -27.32 24.53 13.99
C LEU A 266 -26.46 25.31 12.98
N ALA A 267 -27.10 25.86 11.95
CA ALA A 267 -26.48 26.65 10.89
C ALA A 267 -26.01 28.04 11.38
N GLY A 268 -26.47 28.47 12.55
CA GLY A 268 -26.05 29.70 13.21
C GLY A 268 -26.20 29.57 14.72
N PRO A 269 -25.98 30.67 15.47
CA PRO A 269 -26.23 30.64 16.90
C PRO A 269 -27.72 30.42 17.15
N GLU A 270 -28.03 29.60 18.15
CA GLU A 270 -29.39 29.16 18.51
C GLU A 270 -30.35 30.33 18.74
N GLU A 271 -29.82 31.47 19.19
CA GLU A 271 -30.55 32.72 19.42
C GLU A 271 -31.08 33.37 18.13
N PHE A 272 -30.54 33.02 16.97
CA PHE A 272 -30.83 33.69 15.68
C PHE A 272 -31.45 32.77 14.63
N THR A 273 -31.35 31.44 14.77
CA THR A 273 -31.92 30.51 13.80
C THR A 273 -32.14 29.11 14.38
N ASP A 274 -33.27 28.51 14.01
CA ASP A 274 -33.56 27.08 14.23
C ASP A 274 -33.11 26.22 13.03
N ALA A 275 -32.51 26.82 11.99
CA ALA A 275 -32.07 26.10 10.82
C ALA A 275 -30.89 25.20 11.15
N THR A 276 -30.95 23.95 10.70
CA THR A 276 -29.87 22.97 10.84
C THR A 276 -29.12 22.77 9.52
N GLU A 277 -27.86 22.37 9.64
CA GLU A 277 -26.97 22.00 8.55
C GLU A 277 -26.27 20.68 8.86
N GLU A 278 -25.95 19.92 7.81
CA GLU A 278 -25.13 18.72 7.94
C GLU A 278 -23.65 19.10 8.03
N ARG A 279 -23.01 18.75 9.15
CA ARG A 279 -21.56 18.90 9.35
C ARG A 279 -20.88 17.55 9.27
N PHE A 280 -19.74 17.52 8.61
CA PHE A 280 -18.97 16.31 8.41
C PHE A 280 -17.64 16.36 9.15
N TYR A 281 -17.19 15.21 9.67
CA TYR A 281 -15.95 15.10 10.43
C TYR A 281 -15.19 13.84 10.03
N PHE A 282 -13.87 13.90 10.13
CA PHE A 282 -12.97 12.78 9.88
C PHE A 282 -12.21 12.43 11.16
N GLY A 283 -12.30 11.17 11.60
CA GLY A 283 -11.58 10.70 12.77
C GLY A 283 -11.69 9.20 13.01
N LEU A 284 -11.21 8.73 14.17
CA LEU A 284 -11.37 7.35 14.60
C LEU A 284 -12.67 7.21 15.40
N TYR A 285 -13.61 6.41 14.90
CA TYR A 285 -14.90 6.20 15.56
C TYR A 285 -14.78 5.17 16.69
N GLU A 286 -15.26 5.53 17.87
CA GLU A 286 -15.29 4.69 19.07
C GLU A 286 -16.69 4.75 19.70
N GLU A 287 -17.19 3.62 20.19
CA GLU A 287 -18.39 3.57 21.02
C GLU A 287 -17.98 3.03 22.39
N ASN A 288 -18.15 3.84 23.44
CA ASN A 288 -17.76 3.49 24.79
C ASN A 288 -18.95 3.71 25.73
N GLN A 289 -19.36 2.68 26.47
CA GLN A 289 -20.50 2.73 27.39
C GLN A 289 -21.81 3.25 26.75
N GLY A 290 -21.99 3.03 25.45
CA GLY A 290 -23.15 3.52 24.68
C GLY A 290 -23.02 4.95 24.16
N GLU A 291 -21.92 5.65 24.47
CA GLU A 291 -21.61 6.97 23.93
C GLU A 291 -20.78 6.87 22.65
N SER A 292 -21.25 7.52 21.59
CA SER A 292 -20.51 7.63 20.33
C SER A 292 -19.48 8.77 20.42
N ASN A 293 -18.22 8.46 20.17
CA ASN A 293 -17.10 9.37 20.24
C ASN A 293 -16.30 9.36 18.93
N LEU A 294 -15.78 10.53 18.54
CA LEU A 294 -14.87 10.65 17.41
C LEU A 294 -13.52 11.14 17.92
N LEU A 295 -12.54 10.27 17.85
CA LEU A 295 -11.18 10.54 18.29
C LEU A 295 -10.35 11.15 17.16
N ASN A 296 -9.40 12.01 17.53
CA ASN A 296 -8.41 12.50 16.60
C ASN A 296 -7.43 11.38 16.26
N PRO A 297 -7.31 10.98 14.97
CA PRO A 297 -6.44 9.87 14.60
C PRO A 297 -4.97 10.27 14.54
N ASP A 298 -4.65 11.57 14.61
CA ASP A 298 -3.27 12.03 14.59
C ASP A 298 -2.62 11.95 15.99
N PRO A 299 -1.50 11.23 16.15
CA PRO A 299 -0.83 11.09 17.44
C PRO A 299 -0.21 12.40 17.96
N PHE A 300 -0.02 13.40 17.09
CA PHE A 300 0.52 14.72 17.44
C PHE A 300 -0.59 15.76 17.72
N ALA A 301 -1.86 15.37 17.65
CA ALA A 301 -2.95 16.24 18.04
C ALA A 301 -2.91 16.54 19.54
N LYS A 302 -3.18 17.80 19.90
CA LYS A 302 -3.29 18.21 21.31
C LYS A 302 -4.56 17.66 21.97
N GLU A 303 -5.66 17.72 21.23
CA GLU A 303 -6.96 17.26 21.69
C GLU A 303 -7.22 15.84 21.21
N LYS A 304 -7.53 14.95 22.16
CA LYS A 304 -7.85 13.55 21.88
C LYS A 304 -9.19 13.40 21.16
N TYR A 305 -10.18 14.20 21.52
CA TYR A 305 -11.55 14.07 21.01
C TYR A 305 -11.84 15.20 20.01
N ILE A 306 -12.36 14.82 18.85
CA ILE A 306 -12.97 15.73 17.88
C ILE A 306 -14.44 15.95 18.26
N LEU A 307 -15.16 14.86 18.54
CA LEU A 307 -16.55 14.87 19.01
C LEU A 307 -16.70 13.93 20.21
N LYS A 308 -17.54 14.33 21.17
CA LYS A 308 -17.89 13.52 22.34
C LYS A 308 -19.40 13.33 22.40
N ASN A 309 -19.82 12.11 22.73
CA ASN A 309 -21.23 11.73 22.92
C ASN A 309 -22.18 12.37 21.89
N PHE A 310 -21.92 12.15 20.61
CA PHE A 310 -22.69 12.73 19.51
C PHE A 310 -23.60 11.69 18.85
N GLU A 311 -24.67 12.13 18.21
CA GLU A 311 -25.58 11.26 17.45
C GLU A 311 -25.27 11.36 15.94
N PRO A 312 -24.65 10.34 15.33
CA PRO A 312 -24.32 10.39 13.92
C PRO A 312 -25.56 10.17 13.03
N LEU A 313 -25.75 11.02 12.03
CA LEU A 313 -26.67 10.75 10.91
C LEU A 313 -26.20 9.55 10.08
N PHE A 314 -24.88 9.47 9.87
CA PHE A 314 -24.24 8.31 9.25
C PHE A 314 -22.80 8.19 9.73
N VAL A 315 -22.26 6.98 9.60
CA VAL A 315 -20.84 6.69 9.81
C VAL A 315 -20.37 5.81 8.66
N SER A 316 -19.35 6.27 7.94
CA SER A 316 -18.77 5.55 6.81
C SER A 316 -17.28 5.30 7.05
N PRO A 317 -16.81 4.04 7.05
CA PRO A 317 -15.41 3.72 7.26
C PRO A 317 -14.56 4.16 6.07
N ILE A 318 -13.33 4.56 6.38
CA ILE A 318 -12.28 4.79 5.39
C ILE A 318 -11.79 3.43 4.89
N ILE A 319 -11.85 3.25 3.58
CA ILE A 319 -11.41 2.04 2.87
C ILE A 319 -9.90 2.09 2.65
N LEU A 320 -9.37 3.27 2.33
CA LEU A 320 -7.97 3.46 1.99
C LEU A 320 -7.51 4.86 2.34
N VAL A 321 -6.32 4.96 2.95
CA VAL A 321 -5.56 6.21 3.06
C VAL A 321 -4.33 6.07 2.16
N LEU A 322 -4.21 6.94 1.15
CA LEU A 322 -3.06 6.95 0.24
C LEU A 322 -2.29 8.25 0.31
N ASN A 323 -1.01 8.18 -0.03
CA ASN A 323 -0.27 9.34 -0.52
C ASN A 323 -0.52 9.43 -2.04
N PRO A 324 -1.13 10.50 -2.57
CA PRO A 324 -1.36 10.65 -4.01
C PRO A 324 -0.07 10.54 -4.81
N ASP A 325 1.06 11.04 -4.30
CA ASP A 325 2.37 10.99 -4.97
C ASP A 325 2.91 9.55 -5.14
N ALA A 326 2.43 8.60 -4.31
CA ALA A 326 2.78 7.19 -4.42
C ALA A 326 1.97 6.45 -5.50
N VAL A 327 0.86 7.03 -5.97
CA VAL A 327 -0.05 6.45 -6.96
C VAL A 327 0.08 7.14 -8.33
N VAL A 328 0.84 8.24 -8.41
CA VAL A 328 1.30 8.80 -9.69
C VAL A 328 2.34 7.86 -10.30
N ASP A 329 2.28 7.71 -11.63
CA ASP A 329 3.17 6.82 -12.37
C ASP A 329 4.65 7.24 -12.20
N GLN A 330 5.34 6.58 -11.27
CA GLN A 330 6.76 6.79 -10.96
C GLN A 330 7.68 6.01 -11.91
N THR A 331 7.22 5.66 -13.09
CA THR A 331 8.00 4.93 -14.09
C THR A 331 9.33 5.58 -14.47
N LYS A 332 9.44 6.91 -14.34
CA LYS A 332 10.74 7.62 -14.44
C LYS A 332 11.77 7.22 -13.37
N LEU A 333 11.33 6.76 -12.20
CA LEU A 333 12.17 6.27 -11.10
C LEU A 333 12.49 4.76 -11.23
N LYS A 334 11.77 4.01 -12.08
CA LYS A 334 11.98 2.57 -12.30
C LYS A 334 13.26 2.22 -13.06
N ASN A 335 14.03 3.19 -13.56
CA ASN A 335 15.31 2.95 -14.24
C ASN A 335 16.37 2.25 -13.36
N LYS A 336 16.09 1.98 -12.08
CA LYS A 336 17.00 1.32 -11.13
C LYS A 336 16.34 0.25 -10.25
N ILE A 337 15.11 -0.17 -10.52
CA ILE A 337 14.52 -1.29 -9.77
C ILE A 337 14.97 -2.58 -10.48
N PRO A 338 15.67 -3.50 -9.80
CA PRO A 338 16.01 -4.81 -10.36
C PRO A 338 14.75 -5.50 -10.89
N GLU A 339 14.88 -6.33 -11.92
CA GLU A 339 13.74 -7.11 -12.43
C GLU A 339 13.06 -7.86 -11.27
N GLU A 340 11.72 -7.96 -11.29
CA GLU A 340 10.93 -8.61 -10.23
C GLU A 340 11.45 -10.01 -9.88
N ALA A 341 11.98 -10.73 -10.89
CA ALA A 341 12.65 -12.02 -10.72
C ALA A 341 13.90 -11.92 -9.82
N THR A 342 14.71 -10.88 -9.98
CA THR A 342 15.90 -10.62 -9.18
C THR A 342 15.55 -10.26 -7.74
N VAL A 343 14.51 -9.45 -7.52
CA VAL A 343 14.04 -9.10 -6.17
C VAL A 343 13.51 -10.33 -5.45
N ARG A 344 12.69 -11.15 -6.12
CA ARG A 344 12.22 -12.43 -5.55
C ARG A 344 13.36 -13.40 -5.25
N GLN A 345 14.38 -13.43 -6.10
CA GLN A 345 15.56 -14.27 -5.87
C GLN A 345 16.38 -13.77 -4.66
N GLU A 346 16.52 -12.45 -4.46
CA GLU A 346 17.13 -11.89 -3.25
C GLU A 346 16.33 -12.27 -1.99
N GLU A 347 15.01 -12.13 -2.02
CA GLU A 347 14.13 -12.50 -0.89
C GLU A 347 14.24 -13.99 -0.53
N LEU A 348 14.26 -14.87 -1.54
CA LEU A 348 14.50 -16.30 -1.36
C LEU A 348 15.86 -16.57 -0.72
N LEU A 349 16.93 -15.96 -1.25
CA LEU A 349 18.28 -16.11 -0.71
C LEU A 349 18.41 -15.55 0.72
N ARG A 350 17.70 -14.47 1.06
CA ARG A 350 17.64 -13.94 2.43
C ARG A 350 16.95 -14.92 3.38
N SER A 351 15.83 -15.50 2.95
CA SER A 351 15.13 -16.54 3.71
C SER A 351 16.02 -17.76 3.95
N GLU A 352 16.71 -18.25 2.90
CA GLU A 352 17.67 -19.36 3.03
C GLU A 352 18.84 -19.03 3.96
N MET A 353 19.37 -17.81 3.89
CA MET A 353 20.40 -17.30 4.79
C MET A 353 19.95 -17.28 6.25
N GLU A 354 18.70 -16.90 6.53
CA GLU A 354 18.14 -16.93 7.89
C GLU A 354 17.98 -18.37 8.41
N VAL A 355 17.49 -19.28 7.56
CA VAL A 355 17.40 -20.71 7.91
C VAL A 355 18.78 -21.30 8.20
N LEU A 356 19.78 -20.98 7.37
CA LEU A 356 21.18 -21.39 7.57
C LEU A 356 21.76 -20.81 8.86
N LYS A 357 21.56 -19.52 9.14
CA LYS A 357 22.00 -18.90 10.40
C LYS A 357 21.37 -19.57 11.63
N ALA A 358 20.07 -19.90 11.56
CA ALA A 358 19.39 -20.60 12.63
C ALA A 358 19.96 -22.03 12.84
N LYS A 359 20.28 -22.75 11.76
CA LYS A 359 20.94 -24.06 11.83
C LYS A 359 22.34 -23.96 12.45
N TYR A 360 23.18 -23.05 11.96
CA TYR A 360 24.52 -22.84 12.51
C TYR A 360 24.50 -22.45 13.98
N LYS A 361 23.55 -21.61 14.40
CA LYS A 361 23.39 -21.25 15.82
C LYS A 361 23.05 -22.48 16.67
N LYS A 362 22.11 -23.31 16.23
CA LYS A 362 21.77 -24.57 16.92
C LYS A 362 22.94 -25.54 16.97
N GLU A 363 23.69 -25.70 15.88
CA GLU A 363 24.89 -26.57 15.87
C GLU A 363 26.00 -26.03 16.78
N ALA A 364 26.20 -24.71 16.83
CA ALA A 364 27.15 -24.09 17.73
C ALA A 364 26.76 -24.28 19.20
N GLU A 365 25.48 -24.13 19.53
CA GLU A 365 24.92 -24.42 20.86
C GLU A 365 25.12 -25.89 21.24
N GLN A 366 24.79 -26.83 20.35
CA GLN A 366 25.01 -28.26 20.57
C GLN A 366 26.48 -28.62 20.75
N LYS A 367 27.39 -28.03 19.97
CA LYS A 367 28.84 -28.22 20.13
C LYS A 367 29.35 -27.64 21.44
N ALA A 368 28.84 -26.48 21.86
CA ALA A 368 29.19 -25.88 23.14
C ALA A 368 28.71 -26.73 24.32
N GLU A 369 27.50 -27.29 24.25
CA GLU A 369 26.99 -28.23 25.24
C GLU A 369 27.80 -29.54 25.30
N ALA A 370 28.13 -30.11 24.13
CA ALA A 370 28.98 -31.30 24.06
C ALA A 370 30.38 -31.04 24.64
N MET A 371 30.98 -29.88 24.39
CA MET A 371 32.26 -29.49 24.98
C MET A 371 32.16 -29.33 26.51
N LYS A 372 31.10 -28.69 27.03
CA LYS A 372 30.86 -28.60 28.49
C LYS A 372 30.73 -29.98 29.12
N TYR A 373 30.01 -30.91 28.47
CA TYR A 373 29.87 -32.28 28.96
C TYR A 373 31.21 -33.04 28.94
N ALA A 374 32.00 -32.89 27.89
CA ALA A 374 33.34 -33.46 27.80
C ALA A 374 34.26 -32.91 28.91
N GLU A 375 34.27 -31.59 29.15
CA GLU A 375 35.03 -30.97 30.24
C GLU A 375 34.60 -31.50 31.62
N TYR A 376 33.29 -31.63 31.85
CA TYR A 376 32.76 -32.22 33.09
C TYR A 376 33.24 -33.66 33.27
N SER A 377 33.20 -34.48 32.20
CA SER A 377 33.66 -35.87 32.25
C SER A 377 35.16 -36.00 32.56
N VAL A 378 35.99 -35.10 32.01
CA VAL A 378 37.44 -35.07 32.28
C VAL A 378 37.71 -34.67 33.73
N LYS A 379 36.99 -33.65 34.26
CA LYS A 379 37.09 -33.25 35.66
C LYS A 379 36.66 -34.37 36.60
N ALA A 380 35.56 -35.07 36.30
CA ALA A 380 35.08 -36.20 37.08
C ALA A 380 36.09 -37.36 37.11
N LYS A 381 36.72 -37.69 35.96
CA LYS A 381 37.78 -38.70 35.90
C LYS A 381 39.01 -38.32 36.74
N LYS A 382 39.47 -37.07 36.66
CA LYS A 382 40.59 -36.58 37.50
C LYS A 382 40.27 -36.66 38.99
N ALA A 383 39.05 -36.31 39.40
CA ALA A 383 38.62 -36.43 40.79
C ALA A 383 38.60 -37.90 41.25
N ALA A 384 38.09 -38.81 40.41
CA ALA A 384 38.08 -40.24 40.68
C ALA A 384 39.50 -40.83 40.80
N GLU A 385 40.42 -40.44 39.92
CA GLU A 385 41.84 -40.84 39.99
C GLU A 385 42.52 -40.34 41.27
N GLN A 386 42.24 -39.10 41.69
CA GLN A 386 42.77 -38.58 42.96
C GLN A 386 42.22 -39.33 44.17
N THR A 387 40.94 -39.70 44.16
CA THR A 387 40.37 -40.54 45.23
C THR A 387 40.96 -41.94 45.24
N LEU A 388 41.17 -42.55 44.07
CA LEU A 388 41.81 -43.87 43.95
C LEU A 388 43.26 -43.86 44.45
N LYS A 389 44.03 -42.80 44.13
CA LYS A 389 45.39 -42.64 44.66
C LYS A 389 45.41 -42.55 46.19
N LYS A 390 44.51 -41.76 46.79
CA LYS A 390 44.39 -41.68 48.26
C LYS A 390 44.05 -43.02 48.90
N ILE A 391 43.11 -43.77 48.31
CA ILE A 391 42.74 -45.12 48.79
C ILE A 391 43.93 -46.08 48.68
N SER A 392 44.68 -46.02 47.58
CA SER A 392 45.89 -46.82 47.38
C SER A 392 46.98 -46.50 48.40
N GLU A 393 47.24 -45.21 48.67
CA GLU A 393 48.22 -44.79 49.69
C GLU A 393 47.79 -45.22 51.10
N GLU A 394 46.50 -45.19 51.42
CA GLU A 394 45.97 -45.70 52.69
C GLU A 394 46.10 -47.23 52.80
N GLN A 395 45.85 -47.97 51.72
CA GLN A 395 46.07 -49.42 51.68
C GLN A 395 47.55 -49.80 51.80
N GLU A 396 48.46 -49.06 51.16
CA GLU A 396 49.90 -49.25 51.30
C GLU A 396 50.36 -49.02 52.75
N LYS A 397 49.88 -47.95 53.40
CA LYS A 397 50.15 -47.72 54.82
C LYS A 397 49.63 -48.86 55.70
N ALA A 398 48.39 -49.29 55.48
CA ALA A 398 47.79 -50.38 56.26
C ALA A 398 48.52 -51.72 56.06
N THR A 399 48.96 -52.02 54.82
CA THR A 399 49.74 -53.23 54.52
C THR A 399 51.15 -53.16 55.09
N GLN A 400 51.77 -51.99 55.12
CA GLN A 400 53.08 -51.79 55.74
C GLN A 400 53.03 -51.92 57.26
N GLU A 401 51.98 -51.41 57.91
CA GLU A 401 51.71 -51.65 59.33
C GLU A 401 51.51 -53.13 59.62
N LEU A 402 50.75 -53.84 58.78
CA LEU A 402 50.53 -55.28 58.92
C LEU A 402 51.84 -56.06 58.75
N MET A 403 52.67 -55.70 57.76
CA MET A 403 54.00 -56.28 57.56
C MET A 403 54.92 -56.07 58.76
N ASN A 404 54.89 -54.90 59.39
CA ASN A 404 55.65 -54.64 60.61
C ASN A 404 55.20 -55.53 61.76
N LYS A 405 53.87 -55.69 61.94
CA LYS A 405 53.32 -56.64 62.93
C LYS A 405 53.73 -58.08 62.63
N ILE A 406 53.72 -58.50 61.35
CA ILE A 406 54.19 -59.84 60.95
C ILE A 406 55.67 -60.03 61.30
N LYS A 407 56.53 -59.03 61.03
CA LYS A 407 57.95 -59.08 61.39
C LYS A 407 58.17 -59.18 62.90
N GLU A 408 57.40 -58.45 63.70
CA GLU A 408 57.46 -58.57 65.17
C GLU A 408 57.11 -59.98 65.64
N VAL A 409 56.03 -60.56 65.09
CA VAL A 409 55.64 -61.94 65.39
C VAL A 409 56.70 -62.94 64.94
N GLN A 410 57.28 -62.78 63.75
CA GLN A 410 58.39 -63.63 63.28
C GLN A 410 59.60 -63.54 64.20
N LYS A 411 59.95 -62.35 64.68
CA LYS A 411 61.05 -62.14 65.63
C LYS A 411 60.76 -62.78 67.00
N GLN A 412 59.51 -62.78 67.44
CA GLN A 412 59.07 -63.52 68.64
C GLN A 412 59.27 -65.03 68.43
N ILE A 413 58.82 -65.58 67.29
CA ILE A 413 59.01 -67.00 66.93
C ILE A 413 60.50 -67.36 66.86
N GLU A 414 61.35 -66.51 66.27
CA GLU A 414 62.80 -66.74 66.20
C GLU A 414 63.46 -66.72 67.58
N ASN A 415 63.05 -65.81 68.46
CA ASN A 415 63.55 -65.77 69.83
C ASN A 415 63.12 -67.01 70.63
N GLU A 416 61.85 -67.41 70.54
CA GLU A 416 61.33 -68.62 71.17
C GLU A 416 62.04 -69.89 70.64
N THR A 417 62.29 -69.97 69.33
CA THR A 417 63.02 -71.11 68.73
C THR A 417 64.51 -71.11 69.06
N MET A 418 65.14 -69.95 69.26
CA MET A 418 66.53 -69.83 69.74
C MET A 418 66.66 -70.20 71.22
N GLU A 419 65.68 -69.85 72.05
CA GLU A 419 65.60 -70.34 73.43
C GLU A 419 65.39 -71.86 73.48
N ALA A 420 64.54 -72.40 72.61
CA ALA A 420 64.38 -73.85 72.46
C ALA A 420 65.69 -74.54 71.97
N LYS A 421 66.45 -73.92 71.06
CA LYS A 421 67.75 -74.45 70.59
C LYS A 421 68.85 -74.36 71.66
N LYS A 422 68.91 -73.29 72.47
CA LYS A 422 69.83 -73.20 73.62
C LYS A 422 69.52 -74.24 74.69
N SER A 423 68.24 -74.57 74.88
CA SER A 423 67.78 -75.69 75.72
C SER A 423 68.24 -77.06 75.19
N LEU A 424 68.19 -77.27 73.86
CA LEU A 424 68.60 -78.52 73.20
C LEU A 424 70.13 -78.77 73.18
N PHE A 425 70.97 -77.74 73.06
CA PHE A 425 72.44 -77.92 73.07
C PHE A 425 73.04 -78.16 74.47
N SER A 426 72.25 -77.99 75.54
CA SER A 426 72.66 -78.29 76.92
C SER A 426 72.31 -79.70 77.41
N LYS A 427 71.60 -80.51 76.59
CA LYS A 427 71.18 -81.87 76.95
C LYS A 427 71.40 -82.85 75.78
N ALA A 428 72.40 -83.72 75.99
CA ALA A 428 72.69 -84.99 75.30
C ALA A 428 73.47 -84.89 73.96
N THR A 429 74.70 -85.38 73.78
CA THR A 429 75.54 -86.32 74.56
C THR A 429 74.78 -87.53 75.12
N ARG A 430 74.14 -88.30 74.22
CA ARG A 430 74.05 -89.77 74.21
C ARG A 430 73.31 -90.21 72.94
N ALA A 431 73.99 -91.03 72.15
CA ALA A 431 73.62 -91.54 70.82
C ALA A 431 72.65 -92.78 70.91
N PRO A 432 72.34 -93.58 69.87
CA PRO A 432 72.71 -93.49 68.43
C PRO A 432 71.63 -93.95 67.39
N VAL A 433 72.00 -93.85 66.09
CA VAL A 433 71.70 -94.74 64.92
C VAL A 433 70.23 -94.97 64.49
N ASP A 434 69.77 -94.48 63.32
CA ASP A 434 69.80 -95.18 62.01
C ASP A 434 68.89 -94.52 60.93
N ALA A 435 69.16 -94.90 59.67
CA ALA A 435 68.25 -94.96 58.50
C ALA A 435 67.83 -93.70 57.69
N ALA A 436 68.57 -93.50 56.58
CA ALA A 436 68.12 -93.59 55.18
C ALA A 436 66.88 -92.82 54.62
N LEU A 437 67.18 -91.92 53.67
CA LEU A 437 66.63 -91.78 52.29
C LEU A 437 65.10 -91.93 52.04
N LYS A 438 64.51 -90.92 51.38
CA LYS A 438 63.88 -91.10 50.05
C LYS A 438 63.46 -89.78 49.37
N ILE A 439 63.87 -89.69 48.10
CA ILE A 439 63.40 -88.78 47.05
C ILE A 439 62.07 -89.30 46.49
N ILE A 440 61.10 -88.43 46.17
CA ILE A 440 60.07 -88.71 45.16
C ILE A 440 59.78 -87.45 44.32
N HIS A 441 59.83 -87.65 43.00
CA HIS A 441 59.39 -86.77 41.92
C HIS A 441 57.87 -86.86 41.66
N GLY A 442 57.30 -85.82 41.07
CA GLY A 442 56.05 -85.86 40.30
C GLY A 442 55.37 -84.49 40.32
N GLY A 443 54.84 -83.92 39.25
CA GLY A 443 54.55 -84.40 37.91
C GLY A 443 53.43 -83.53 37.33
N LYS A 444 53.60 -83.10 36.07
CA LYS A 444 52.64 -82.62 35.05
C LYS A 444 51.20 -82.26 35.53
N LYS A 445 50.70 -81.09 35.14
CA LYS A 445 50.15 -80.76 33.81
C LYS A 445 49.91 -79.26 33.72
#